data_AF-A0A402CK73-F1
#
_entry.id   AF-A0A402CK73-F1
#
_cell.length_a   1.000
_cell.length_b   1.000
_cell.length_c   1.000
_cell.angle_alpha   90.00
_cell.angle_beta   90.00
_cell.angle_gamma   90.00
#
_symmetry.space_group_name_H-M   'P 1'
#
loop_
_entity.id
_entity.type
_entity.pdbx_description
1 polymer ?
#
loop_
_entity_poly.entity_id
_entity_poly.type
_entity_poly.pdbx_seq_one_letter_code
_entity_poly.pdbx_strand_id
1 'polypeptide(L)' 'MLEAPEVFDLDEDENKVILLQESPPESLHTKTDRAIRSCPAKALGTRDE' A
#
# COMPACT_ATOMS: atom_id res chain seq x y z
N MET A 1 -4.30 4.62 11.02
CA MET A 1 -3.74 5.58 10.05
C MET A 1 -3.28 4.79 8.85
N LEU A 2 -3.75 5.16 7.66
CA LEU A 2 -3.34 4.52 6.41
C LEU A 2 -1.94 5.02 6.04
N GLU A 3 -0.96 4.10 5.95
CA GLU A 3 0.37 4.41 5.46
C GLU A 3 0.33 4.44 3.92
N ALA A 4 0.90 5.48 3.31
CA ALA A 4 0.90 5.70 1.85
C ALA A 4 -0.49 5.82 1.17
N PRO A 5 -1.36 6.77 1.58
CA PRO A 5 -2.65 7.02 0.91
C PRO A 5 -2.52 7.48 -0.55
N GLU A 6 -1.31 7.87 -0.96
CA GLU A 6 -0.98 8.24 -2.35
C GLU A 6 -0.86 7.00 -3.27
N VAL A 7 -0.65 5.81 -2.68
CA VAL A 7 -0.38 4.56 -3.39
C VAL A 7 -1.49 3.55 -3.16
N PHE A 8 -2.08 3.54 -1.96
CA PHE A 8 -3.16 2.65 -1.57
C PHE A 8 -4.36 3.47 -1.12
N ASP A 9 -5.55 3.01 -1.47
CA ASP A 9 -6.79 3.48 -0.89
C ASP A 9 -7.45 2.36 -0.08
N LEU A 10 -8.26 2.73 0.90
CA LEU A 10 -9.07 1.78 1.65
C LEU A 10 -10.53 2.03 1.32
N ASP A 11 -11.14 1.06 0.64
CA ASP A 11 -12.58 1.02 0.49
C ASP A 11 -13.18 0.51 1.81
N GLU A 12 -13.77 1.43 2.59
CA GLU A 12 -14.32 1.13 3.91
C GLU A 12 -15.61 0.30 3.81
N ASP A 13 -16.38 0.46 2.73
CA ASP A 13 -17.62 -0.26 2.46
C ASP A 13 -17.36 -1.73 2.10
N GLU A 14 -16.39 -2.00 1.23
CA GLU A 14 -15.99 -3.34 0.82
C GLU A 14 -14.89 -3.96 1.71
N ASN A 15 -14.33 -3.18 2.63
CA ASN A 15 -13.20 -3.55 3.49
C ASN A 15 -11.98 -4.08 2.70
N LYS A 16 -11.68 -3.44 1.56
CA LYS A 16 -10.61 -3.84 0.65
C LYS A 16 -9.58 -2.73 0.48
N VAL A 17 -8.33 -3.12 0.29
CA VAL A 17 -7.27 -2.20 -0.16
C VAL A 17 -7.34 -2.11 -1.68
N ILE A 18 -7.43 -0.90 -2.20
CA ILE A 18 -7.33 -0.59 -3.62
C ILE A 18 -5.93 -0.07 -3.90
N LEU A 19 -5.27 -0.60 -4.92
CA LEU A 19 -3.98 -0.08 -5.38
C LEU A 19 -4.22 1.07 -6.36
N LEU A 20 -3.84 2.28 -5.97
CA LEU A 20 -3.94 3.48 -6.80
C LEU A 20 -2.76 3.61 -7.76
N GLN A 21 -1.56 3.19 -7.32
CA GLN A 21 -0.33 3.32 -8.09
C GLN A 21 0.50 2.04 -8.03
N GLU A 22 0.61 1.32 -9.15
CA GLU A 22 1.33 0.06 -9.23
C GLU A 22 2.86 0.24 -9.16
N SER A 23 3.37 1.32 -9.74
CA SER A 23 4.80 1.69 -9.68
C SER A 23 4.95 3.06 -9.02
N PRO A 24 4.95 3.12 -7.67
CA PRO A 24 5.18 4.38 -6.97
C PRO A 24 6.63 4.84 -7.18
N PRO A 25 6.89 6.16 -7.22
CA PRO A 25 8.25 6.70 -7.29
C PRO A 25 9.06 6.37 -6.04
N GLU A 26 10.40 6.40 -6.15
CA GLU A 26 11.33 6.06 -5.06
C GLU A 26 11.06 6.82 -3.76
N SER A 27 10.59 8.06 -3.85
CA SER A 27 10.24 8.89 -2.68
C SER A 27 9.09 8.29 -1.85
N LEU A 28 8.21 7.50 -2.47
CA LEU A 28 7.12 6.80 -1.82
C LEU A 28 7.46 5.37 -1.42
N HIS A 29 8.56 4.78 -1.90
CA HIS A 29 8.96 3.40 -1.55
C HIS A 29 9.02 3.17 -0.04
N THR A 30 9.57 4.11 0.74
CA THR A 30 9.65 3.98 2.19
C THR A 30 8.28 4.01 2.87
N LYS A 31 7.30 4.74 2.32
CA LYS A 31 5.92 4.73 2.82
C LYS A 31 5.22 3.43 2.42
N THR A 32 5.42 2.98 1.18
CA THR A 32 4.87 1.72 0.65
C THR A 32 5.35 0.50 1.43
N ASP A 33 6.65 0.40 1.71
CA ASP A 33 7.22 -0.69 2.53
C ASP A 33 6.64 -0.68 3.96
N ARG A 34 6.45 0.49 4.56
CA ARG A 34 5.79 0.61 5.87
C ARG A 34 4.33 0.16 5.83
N ALA A 35 3.58 0.53 4.78
CA ALA A 35 2.21 0.08 4.59
C ALA A 35 2.11 -1.45 4.49
N ILE A 36 3.01 -2.07 3.72
CA ILE A 36 3.11 -3.52 3.57
C ILE A 36 3.41 -4.19 4.92
N ARG A 37 4.40 -3.68 5.67
CA ARG A 37 4.77 -4.22 6.99
C ARG A 37 3.70 -4.03 8.06
N SER A 38 2.98 -2.92 7.99
CA SER A 38 1.91 -2.59 8.93
C SER A 38 0.60 -3.31 8.61
N CYS A 39 0.45 -3.89 7.41
CA CYS A 39 -0.78 -4.56 7.00
C CYS A 39 -0.89 -5.95 7.67
N PRO A 40 -1.77 -6.14 8.68
CA PRO A 40 -1.85 -7.39 9.43
C PRO A 40 -2.38 -8.55 8.58
N ALA A 41 -3.13 -8.24 7.52
CA ALA A 41 -3.68 -9.20 6.58
C ALA A 41 -2.62 -9.80 5.63
N LYS A 42 -1.40 -9.25 5.59
CA LYS A 42 -0.35 -9.59 4.59
C LYS A 42 -0.88 -9.57 3.15
N ALA A 43 -1.85 -8.70 2.87
CA ALA A 43 -2.50 -8.59 1.57
C ALA A 43 -1.62 -7.93 0.50
N LEU A 44 -0.57 -7.23 0.93
CA LEU A 44 0.32 -6.45 0.07
C LEU A 44 1.74 -7.04 0.12
N GLY A 45 2.47 -6.96 -0.98
CA GLY A 45 3.88 -7.35 -1.08
C GLY A 45 4.58 -6.61 -2.22
N THR A 46 5.88 -6.39 -2.09
CA THR A 46 6.71 -5.84 -3.18
C THR A 46 7.23 -6.97 -4.07
N ARG A 47 7.35 -6.68 -5.36
CA ARG A 47 8.04 -7.55 -6.31
C ARG A 47 9.10 -6.72 -7.02
N ASP A 48 10.35 -6.99 -6.71
CA ASP A 48 11.49 -6.52 -7.47
C ASP A 48 11.79 -7.58 -8.54
N GLU A 49 11.71 -7.20 -9.81
CA GLU A 49 12.10 -8.04 -10.95
C GLU A 49 13.61 -8.01 -11.21
#